data_AF-A0A419F8L8-F1
#
_entry.id   AF-A0A419F8L8-F1
#
_cell.length_a   1.000
_cell.length_b   1.000
_cell.length_c   1.000
_cell.angle_alpha   90.00
_cell.angle_beta   90.00
_cell.angle_gamma   90.00
#
_symmetry.space_group_name_H-M   'P 1'
#
loop_
_entity.id
_entity.type
_entity.pdbx_description
1 polymer ?
#
loop_
_entity_poly.entity_id
_entity_poly.type
_entity_poly.pdbx_seq_one_letter_code
_entity_poly.pdbx_strand_id
1 'polypeptide(L)'
;MRRIMKSPALFALLIMLVPAAAEAHTVIPFVSTPVTPPRGWWWLIAAFALASGVIDWHALKGLGVQTWRFILLQVKCVVLLFACLFIIGAPIHFFSGQLLPTPIPFGRAFYHTPTLFDLIPFLSWNALGLILFRVFKKRLYRNVGLAPGPMHTSLIRRAEMLYVGLLIPFLATNALTHGWLGPRIHQACERNLELIGEGLVGYANAHGGNLPQATITADVMPAVEPYLPDFARGAELYICPVEELCRRKPRTYIWNASFAGASLDENAKPPSTGPVMKCPADHGDVPAPKLNLADLFRLRQEASSKPAD
;
A
#
# COMPACT_ATOMS: atom_id res chain seq x y z
N MET A 1 22.04 -13.80 -25.02
CA MET A 1 21.85 -12.95 -23.82
C MET A 1 23.04 -12.05 -23.45
N ARG A 2 24.32 -12.45 -23.59
CA ARG A 2 25.49 -11.60 -23.22
C ARG A 2 25.69 -10.28 -24.01
N ARG A 3 25.02 -10.06 -25.15
CA ARG A 3 25.12 -8.81 -25.93
C ARG A 3 24.08 -7.74 -25.57
N ILE A 4 23.00 -8.09 -24.88
CA ILE A 4 21.92 -7.15 -24.55
C ILE A 4 22.31 -6.26 -23.34
N MET A 5 23.24 -6.71 -22.50
CA MET A 5 23.71 -5.96 -21.31
C MET A 5 24.76 -4.86 -21.58
N LYS A 6 25.13 -4.56 -22.83
CA LYS A 6 26.12 -3.51 -23.13
C LYS A 6 25.57 -2.09 -23.12
N SER A 7 24.26 -1.92 -23.06
CA SER A 7 23.66 -0.59 -22.88
C SER A 7 23.51 -0.33 -21.39
N PRO A 8 24.38 0.47 -20.76
CA PRO A 8 24.20 0.85 -19.37
C PRO A 8 22.90 1.64 -19.13
N ALA A 9 22.30 2.23 -20.19
CA ALA A 9 20.95 2.79 -20.13
C ALA A 9 19.88 1.69 -19.96
N LEU A 10 20.00 0.57 -20.68
CA LEU A 10 19.10 -0.57 -20.51
C LEU A 10 19.29 -1.25 -19.15
N PHE A 11 20.53 -1.40 -18.69
CA PHE A 11 20.83 -1.96 -17.37
C PHE A 11 20.25 -1.09 -16.25
N ALA A 12 20.37 0.23 -16.35
CA ALA A 12 19.78 1.12 -15.38
C ALA A 12 18.24 1.20 -15.48
N LEU A 13 17.67 1.13 -16.69
CA LEU A 13 16.23 0.97 -16.86
C LEU A 13 15.75 -0.31 -16.18
N LEU A 14 16.45 -1.43 -16.34
CA LEU A 14 16.16 -2.69 -15.66
C LEU A 14 16.32 -2.55 -14.14
N ILE A 15 17.35 -1.86 -13.65
CA ILE A 15 17.52 -1.56 -12.22
C ILE A 15 16.46 -0.59 -11.68
N MET A 16 15.85 0.27 -12.51
CA MET A 16 14.70 1.10 -12.10
C MET A 16 13.39 0.31 -12.14
N LEU A 17 13.26 -0.67 -13.04
CA LEU A 17 12.08 -1.53 -13.17
C LEU A 17 12.03 -2.62 -12.09
N VAL A 18 13.17 -3.10 -11.59
CA VAL A 18 13.22 -4.12 -10.53
C VAL A 18 12.61 -3.61 -9.20
N PRO A 19 12.92 -2.39 -8.72
CA PRO A 19 12.23 -1.78 -7.60
C PRO A 19 10.78 -1.45 -7.90
N ALA A 20 10.41 -1.02 -9.11
CA ALA A 20 9.00 -0.84 -9.49
C ALA A 20 8.20 -2.16 -9.48
N ALA A 21 8.87 -3.30 -9.74
CA ALA A 21 8.30 -4.64 -9.60
C ALA A 21 8.32 -5.13 -8.13
N ALA A 22 9.35 -4.81 -7.35
CA ALA A 22 9.39 -5.08 -5.91
C ALA A 22 8.39 -4.19 -5.12
N GLU A 23 8.09 -3.00 -5.62
CA GLU A 23 7.05 -2.06 -5.16
C GLU A 23 5.64 -2.64 -5.32
N ALA A 24 5.45 -3.61 -6.24
CA ALA A 24 4.20 -4.36 -6.32
C ALA A 24 4.01 -5.36 -5.16
N HIS A 25 5.05 -5.59 -4.33
CA HIS A 25 5.08 -6.69 -3.35
C HIS A 25 5.58 -6.31 -1.94
N THR A 26 5.87 -5.04 -1.63
CA THR A 26 6.33 -4.65 -0.28
C THR A 26 5.23 -3.99 0.57
N VAL A 27 5.29 -4.26 1.88
CA VAL A 27 4.30 -3.96 2.95
C VAL A 27 4.31 -2.47 3.36
N ILE A 28 5.01 -1.60 2.62
CA ILE A 28 5.38 -0.26 3.07
C ILE A 28 4.62 0.79 2.24
N PRO A 29 3.82 1.67 2.89
CA PRO A 29 3.35 2.93 2.30
C PRO A 29 4.53 3.87 1.99
N PHE A 30 4.54 4.38 0.76
CA PHE A 30 5.47 5.37 0.25
C PHE A 30 4.75 6.70 0.00
N VAL A 31 5.49 7.79 0.11
CA VAL A 31 5.02 9.10 -0.37
C VAL A 31 5.21 9.14 -1.88
N SER A 32 4.21 9.66 -2.60
CA SER A 32 4.30 9.89 -4.04
C SER A 32 5.39 10.89 -4.37
N THR A 33 6.38 10.45 -5.14
CA THR A 33 7.44 11.31 -5.68
C THR A 33 7.59 11.05 -7.19
N PRO A 34 8.26 11.94 -7.95
CA PRO A 34 8.52 11.71 -9.37
C PRO A 34 9.38 10.48 -9.66
N VAL A 35 10.09 9.95 -8.67
CA VAL A 35 10.93 8.74 -8.79
C VAL A 35 10.33 7.51 -8.11
N THR A 36 9.34 7.69 -7.24
CA THR A 36 8.53 6.63 -6.60
C THR A 36 7.05 7.00 -6.80
N PRO A 37 6.49 6.84 -8.02
CA PRO A 37 5.10 7.20 -8.28
C PRO A 37 4.14 6.04 -7.93
N PRO A 38 2.85 6.34 -7.70
CA PRO A 38 1.82 5.32 -7.50
C PRO A 38 1.71 4.30 -8.65
N ARG A 39 1.14 3.12 -8.36
CA ARG A 39 0.80 2.12 -9.39
C ARG A 39 -0.08 2.77 -10.47
N GLY A 40 0.24 2.49 -11.74
CA GLY A 40 -0.38 3.13 -12.91
C GLY A 40 0.32 4.42 -13.37
N TRP A 41 1.25 4.96 -12.57
CA TRP A 41 2.00 6.17 -12.87
C TRP A 41 3.50 5.93 -13.08
N TRP A 42 3.92 4.68 -13.28
CA TRP A 42 5.32 4.29 -13.50
C TRP A 42 6.00 5.06 -14.65
N TRP A 43 5.21 5.51 -15.63
CA TRP A 43 5.69 6.34 -16.74
C TRP A 43 6.26 7.69 -16.28
N LEU A 44 5.87 8.20 -15.09
CA LEU A 44 6.40 9.44 -14.54
C LEU A 44 7.90 9.36 -14.27
N ILE A 45 8.43 8.20 -13.86
CA ILE A 45 9.88 8.02 -13.65
C ILE A 45 10.62 8.27 -14.96
N ALA A 46 10.13 7.64 -16.04
CA ALA A 46 10.70 7.79 -17.36
C ALA A 46 10.56 9.23 -17.87
N ALA A 47 9.38 9.84 -17.71
CA ALA A 47 9.12 11.23 -18.10
C ALA A 47 10.04 12.20 -17.34
N PHE A 48 10.21 12.02 -16.03
CA PHE A 48 11.11 12.81 -15.20
C PHE A 48 12.57 12.70 -15.67
N ALA A 49 13.06 11.48 -15.84
CA ALA A 49 14.43 11.22 -16.27
C ALA A 49 14.70 11.82 -17.67
N LEU A 50 13.76 11.65 -18.61
CA LEU A 50 13.87 12.20 -19.96
C LEU A 50 13.82 13.73 -19.95
N ALA A 51 12.83 14.35 -19.31
CA ALA A 51 12.69 15.80 -19.26
C ALA A 51 13.90 16.45 -18.59
N SER A 52 14.39 15.87 -17.48
CA SER A 52 15.58 16.36 -16.80
C SER A 52 16.83 16.22 -17.68
N GLY A 53 16.97 15.10 -18.38
CA GLY A 53 18.05 14.88 -19.35
C GLY A 53 18.03 15.87 -20.52
N VAL A 54 16.86 16.17 -21.07
CA VAL A 54 16.69 17.12 -22.19
C VAL A 54 17.04 18.54 -21.78
N ILE A 55 16.56 19.01 -20.62
CA ILE A 55 16.86 20.35 -20.08
C ILE A 55 18.38 20.54 -20.00
N ASP A 56 19.06 19.56 -19.43
CA ASP A 56 20.48 19.69 -19.16
C ASP A 56 21.32 19.45 -20.43
N TRP A 57 20.93 18.52 -21.31
CA TRP A 57 21.59 18.32 -22.59
C TRP A 57 21.54 19.60 -23.44
N HIS A 58 20.37 20.25 -23.51
CA HIS A 58 20.22 21.48 -24.26
C HIS A 58 21.14 22.60 -23.76
N ALA A 59 21.35 22.68 -22.45
CA ALA A 59 22.23 23.67 -21.84
C ALA A 59 23.72 23.32 -21.98
N LEU A 60 24.08 22.05 -21.94
CA LEU A 60 25.47 21.60 -21.92
C LEU A 60 26.04 21.25 -23.30
N LYS A 61 25.20 21.14 -24.35
CA LYS A 61 25.65 20.80 -25.72
C LYS A 61 26.74 21.74 -26.25
N GLY A 62 26.76 23.00 -25.81
CA GLY A 62 27.77 23.99 -26.21
C GLY A 62 29.13 23.86 -25.50
N LEU A 63 29.25 23.02 -24.48
CA LEU A 63 30.44 22.89 -23.64
C LEU A 63 31.33 21.70 -24.03
N GLY A 64 31.06 21.03 -25.16
CA GLY A 64 31.86 19.89 -25.63
C GLY A 64 31.77 18.65 -24.73
N VAL A 65 30.83 18.59 -23.79
CA VAL A 65 30.64 17.45 -22.90
C VAL A 65 30.14 16.25 -23.70
N GLN A 66 30.85 15.11 -23.63
CA GLN A 66 30.44 13.88 -24.29
C GLN A 66 29.06 13.42 -23.80
N THR A 67 28.07 13.40 -24.70
CA THR A 67 26.65 13.18 -24.40
C THR A 67 26.39 11.88 -23.66
N TRP A 68 27.11 10.80 -23.99
CA TRP A 68 26.92 9.49 -23.35
C TRP A 68 27.35 9.47 -21.88
N ARG A 69 28.44 10.17 -21.51
CA ARG A 69 28.90 10.28 -20.11
C ARG A 69 27.87 11.02 -19.27
N PHE A 70 27.30 12.06 -19.86
CA PHE A 70 26.27 12.87 -19.23
C PHE A 70 25.00 12.06 -18.94
N ILE A 71 24.48 11.32 -19.95
CA ILE A 71 23.32 10.44 -19.80
C ILE A 71 23.55 9.41 -18.69
N LEU A 72 24.74 8.78 -18.65
CA LEU A 72 25.07 7.81 -17.61
C LEU A 72 25.04 8.38 -16.21
N LEU A 73 25.59 9.59 -16.03
CA LEU A 73 25.60 10.23 -14.73
C LEU A 73 24.19 10.69 -14.30
N GLN A 74 23.35 11.15 -15.24
CA GLN A 74 21.94 11.47 -14.97
C GLN A 74 21.17 10.26 -14.46
N VAL A 75 21.30 9.15 -15.18
CA VAL A 75 20.66 7.90 -14.83
C VAL A 75 21.11 7.44 -13.43
N LYS A 76 22.42 7.50 -13.14
CA LYS A 76 22.95 7.23 -11.79
C LYS A 76 22.36 8.17 -10.74
N CYS A 77 22.19 9.46 -11.02
CA CYS A 77 21.57 10.40 -10.10
C CYS A 77 20.12 10.04 -9.78
N VAL A 78 19.33 9.63 -10.78
CA VAL A 78 17.93 9.19 -10.56
C VAL A 78 17.89 7.88 -9.76
N VAL A 79 18.74 6.90 -10.07
CA VAL A 79 18.82 5.64 -9.30
C VAL A 79 19.25 5.91 -7.85
N LEU A 80 20.24 6.77 -7.62
CA LEU A 80 20.68 7.13 -6.28
C LEU A 80 19.61 7.89 -5.51
N LEU A 81 18.87 8.78 -6.17
CA LEU A 81 17.74 9.49 -5.56
C LEU A 81 16.67 8.50 -5.11
N PHE A 82 16.29 7.57 -6.00
CA PHE A 82 15.38 6.47 -5.66
C PHE A 82 15.89 5.67 -4.47
N ALA A 83 17.14 5.20 -4.52
CA ALA A 83 17.74 4.38 -3.46
C ALA A 83 17.78 5.10 -2.11
N CYS A 84 18.12 6.40 -2.09
CA CYS A 84 18.10 7.19 -0.87
C CYS A 84 16.68 7.37 -0.33
N LEU A 85 15.71 7.72 -1.16
CA LEU A 85 14.31 7.86 -0.72
C LEU A 85 13.76 6.53 -0.19
N PHE A 86 14.14 5.41 -0.81
CA PHE A 86 13.78 4.07 -0.37
C PHE A 86 14.43 3.70 0.97
N ILE A 87 15.75 3.84 1.09
CA ILE A 87 16.50 3.48 2.32
C ILE A 87 16.08 4.34 3.51
N ILE A 88 15.76 5.63 3.29
CA ILE A 88 15.31 6.50 4.38
C ILE A 88 13.82 6.27 4.68
N GLY A 89 12.99 6.06 3.65
CA GLY A 89 11.55 5.86 3.79
C GLY A 89 11.17 4.55 4.48
N ALA A 90 11.86 3.45 4.15
CA ALA A 90 11.51 2.13 4.66
C ALA A 90 11.63 1.99 6.19
N PRO A 91 12.71 2.44 6.87
CA PRO A 91 12.82 2.37 8.32
C PRO A 91 11.86 3.30 9.05
N ILE A 92 11.70 4.55 8.61
CA ILE A 92 10.80 5.52 9.25
C ILE A 92 9.38 4.97 9.29
N HIS A 93 8.92 4.35 8.19
CA HIS A 93 7.61 3.71 8.16
C HIS A 93 7.54 2.43 9.02
N PHE A 94 8.63 1.66 9.11
CA PHE A 94 8.66 0.49 10.00
C PHE A 94 8.49 0.90 11.47
N PHE A 95 9.04 2.05 11.87
CA PHE A 95 8.95 2.57 13.23
C PHE A 95 7.69 3.40 13.51
N SER A 96 7.23 4.24 12.58
CA SER A 96 6.02 5.07 12.74
C SER A 96 4.73 4.29 12.48
N GLY A 97 4.81 3.21 11.72
CA GLY A 97 3.69 2.36 11.37
C GLY A 97 3.34 1.34 12.44
N GLN A 98 4.07 1.21 13.56
CA GLN A 98 3.54 0.45 14.69
C GLN A 98 2.43 1.28 15.33
N LEU A 99 1.20 1.10 14.83
CA LEU A 99 0.03 1.48 15.60
C LEU A 99 0.14 0.72 16.92
N LEU A 100 0.41 1.43 18.02
CA LEU A 100 0.03 0.97 19.34
C LEU A 100 -1.40 0.47 19.23
N PRO A 101 -1.76 -0.68 19.84
CA PRO A 101 -3.10 -1.24 19.74
C PRO A 101 -4.11 -0.22 20.28
N THR A 102 -4.65 0.61 19.39
CA THR A 102 -5.63 1.61 19.74
C THR A 102 -7.01 1.02 19.51
N PRO A 103 -7.92 1.17 20.48
CA PRO A 103 -9.30 0.76 20.31
C PRO A 103 -9.92 1.51 19.12
N ILE A 104 -10.82 0.79 18.46
CA ILE A 104 -11.25 0.91 17.06
C ILE A 104 -11.93 2.23 16.63
N PRO A 105 -12.40 3.19 17.46
CA PRO A 105 -12.98 4.43 16.93
C PRO A 105 -11.93 5.36 16.29
N PHE A 106 -10.68 5.33 16.76
CA PHE A 106 -9.63 6.25 16.26
C PHE A 106 -9.12 5.88 14.87
N GLY A 107 -9.22 4.60 14.48
CA GLY A 107 -8.82 4.15 13.14
C GLY A 107 -9.62 4.85 12.05
N ARG A 108 -10.93 5.00 12.21
CA ARG A 108 -11.80 5.70 11.24
C ARG A 108 -11.47 7.18 11.09
N ALA A 109 -11.21 7.89 12.20
CA ALA A 109 -10.82 9.29 12.13
C ALA A 109 -9.45 9.46 11.43
N PHE A 110 -8.54 8.50 11.63
CA PHE A 110 -7.22 8.47 10.98
C PHE A 110 -7.31 8.36 9.45
N TYR A 111 -8.27 7.59 8.94
CA TYR A 111 -8.45 7.38 7.49
C TYR A 111 -9.39 8.41 6.83
N HIS A 112 -10.25 9.09 7.58
CA HIS A 112 -11.19 10.11 7.08
C HIS A 112 -10.75 11.57 7.26
N THR A 113 -9.59 11.83 7.89
CA THR A 113 -8.89 13.13 7.84
C THR A 113 -7.63 13.10 6.94
N PRO A 114 -7.64 12.44 5.76
CA PRO A 114 -6.42 12.10 5.04
C PRO A 114 -5.71 13.33 4.47
N THR A 115 -6.41 14.43 4.17
CA THR A 115 -5.79 15.52 3.42
C THR A 115 -4.68 16.22 4.21
N LEU A 116 -4.85 16.53 5.50
CA LEU A 116 -3.78 17.18 6.27
C LEU A 116 -2.71 16.19 6.75
N PHE A 117 -3.14 15.00 7.18
CA PHE A 117 -2.24 13.98 7.70
C PHE A 117 -1.38 13.32 6.62
N ASP A 118 -1.84 13.21 5.37
CA ASP A 118 -1.03 12.74 4.24
C ASP A 118 -0.24 13.87 3.58
N LEU A 119 -0.76 15.11 3.62
CA LEU A 119 -0.07 16.26 3.02
C LEU A 119 1.21 16.62 3.76
N ILE A 120 1.26 16.57 5.09
CA ILE A 120 2.48 16.89 5.84
C ILE A 120 3.62 15.92 5.49
N PRO A 121 3.45 14.58 5.57
CA PRO A 121 4.43 13.63 5.06
C PRO A 121 4.73 13.83 3.59
N PHE A 122 3.73 14.09 2.75
CA PHE A 122 3.94 14.32 1.32
C PHE A 122 4.88 15.49 1.04
N LEU A 123 4.60 16.64 1.64
CA LEU A 123 5.40 17.85 1.51
C LEU A 123 6.79 17.66 2.11
N SER A 124 6.89 17.02 3.27
CA SER A 124 8.17 16.78 3.96
C SER A 124 9.09 15.85 3.16
N TRP A 125 8.54 14.76 2.59
CA TRP A 125 9.29 13.82 1.75
C TRP A 125 9.67 14.41 0.40
N ASN A 126 8.77 15.17 -0.23
CA ASN A 126 9.14 15.85 -1.46
C ASN A 126 10.12 17.00 -1.23
N ALA A 127 10.10 17.67 -0.07
CA ALA A 127 11.14 18.62 0.32
C ALA A 127 12.50 17.93 0.47
N LEU A 128 12.56 16.78 1.17
CA LEU A 128 13.79 15.98 1.27
C LEU A 128 14.27 15.50 -0.10
N GLY A 129 13.38 14.94 -0.92
CA GLY A 129 13.66 14.49 -2.28
C GLY A 129 14.23 15.61 -3.15
N LEU A 130 13.66 16.82 -3.06
CA LEU A 130 14.15 18.01 -3.75
C LEU A 130 15.55 18.43 -3.26
N ILE A 131 15.81 18.39 -1.95
CA ILE A 131 17.14 18.67 -1.38
C ILE A 131 18.17 17.67 -1.89
N LEU A 132 17.87 16.38 -1.85
CA LEU A 132 18.75 15.31 -2.36
C LEU A 132 19.00 15.48 -3.86
N PHE A 133 17.95 15.75 -4.63
CA PHE A 133 18.04 15.98 -6.06
C PHE A 133 18.92 17.18 -6.39
N ARG A 134 18.77 18.30 -5.67
CA ARG A 134 19.64 19.48 -5.76
C ARG A 134 21.11 19.11 -5.49
N VAL A 135 21.39 18.35 -4.44
CA VAL A 135 22.75 17.90 -4.10
C VAL A 135 23.34 17.04 -5.22
N PHE A 136 22.57 16.09 -5.75
CA PHE A 136 23.01 15.24 -6.86
C PHE A 136 23.26 16.03 -8.14
N LYS A 137 22.40 16.99 -8.50
CA LYS A 137 22.60 17.87 -9.65
C LYS A 137 23.83 18.76 -9.50
N LYS A 138 24.05 19.35 -8.32
CA LYS A 138 25.29 20.12 -8.04
C LYS A 138 26.54 19.26 -8.25
N ARG A 139 26.54 18.03 -7.73
CA ARG A 139 27.68 17.11 -7.88
C ARG A 139 27.87 16.69 -9.34
N LEU A 140 26.77 16.39 -10.03
CA LEU A 140 26.76 16.07 -11.45
C LEU A 140 27.42 17.18 -12.29
N TYR A 141 26.99 18.43 -12.10
CA TYR A 141 27.48 19.56 -12.86
C TYR A 141 28.97 19.84 -12.60
N ARG A 142 29.42 19.71 -11.35
CA ARG A 142 30.84 19.79 -11.01
C ARG A 142 31.66 18.70 -11.70
N ASN A 143 31.15 17.47 -11.75
CA ASN A 143 31.84 16.34 -12.38
C ASN A 143 31.99 16.49 -13.90
N VAL A 144 31.13 17.29 -14.54
CA VAL A 144 31.26 17.62 -15.98
C VAL A 144 32.01 18.93 -16.23
N GLY A 145 32.64 19.50 -15.20
CA GLY A 145 33.46 20.70 -15.30
C GLY A 145 32.68 22.02 -15.33
N LEU A 146 31.38 22.01 -15.05
CA LEU A 146 30.60 23.25 -14.98
C LEU A 146 30.90 23.99 -13.67
N ALA A 147 31.59 25.12 -13.77
CA ALA A 147 31.93 25.97 -12.64
C ALA A 147 30.66 26.54 -11.94
N PRO A 148 30.69 26.76 -10.61
CA PRO A 148 29.63 27.48 -9.92
C PRO A 148 29.46 28.89 -10.50
N GLY A 149 28.26 29.20 -10.96
CA GLY A 149 27.94 30.49 -11.59
C GLY A 149 26.46 30.61 -11.96
N PRO A 150 26.05 31.68 -12.66
CA PRO A 150 24.65 31.93 -13.01
C PRO A 150 24.01 30.79 -13.81
N MET A 151 24.74 30.22 -14.79
CA MET A 151 24.28 29.09 -15.59
C MET A 151 24.05 27.83 -14.74
N HIS A 152 25.01 27.50 -13.88
CA HIS A 152 24.91 26.36 -12.96
C HIS A 152 23.68 26.50 -12.04
N THR A 153 23.47 27.68 -11.45
CA THR A 153 22.30 27.97 -10.61
C THR A 153 21.00 27.90 -11.40
N SER A 154 20.97 28.42 -12.63
CA SER A 154 19.80 28.37 -13.51
C SER A 154 19.38 26.93 -13.82
N LEU A 155 20.35 26.05 -14.13
CA LEU A 155 20.07 24.64 -14.42
C LEU A 155 19.50 23.89 -13.22
N ILE A 156 20.04 24.14 -12.03
CA ILE A 156 19.51 23.58 -10.79
C ILE A 156 18.05 24.02 -10.58
N ARG A 157 17.76 25.32 -10.73
CA ARG A 157 16.40 25.85 -10.57
C ARG A 157 15.42 25.25 -11.59
N ARG A 158 15.83 25.07 -12.86
CA ARG A 158 14.99 24.42 -13.88
C ARG A 158 14.68 22.96 -13.52
N ALA A 159 15.68 22.22 -13.04
CA ALA A 159 15.49 20.84 -12.60
C ALA A 159 14.55 20.77 -11.38
N GLU A 160 14.66 21.72 -10.44
CA GLU A 160 13.75 21.83 -9.29
C GLU A 160 12.31 22.13 -9.70
N MET A 161 12.12 23.10 -10.61
CA MET A 161 10.80 23.41 -11.15
C MET A 161 10.18 22.20 -11.88
N LEU A 162 10.98 21.41 -12.60
CA LEU A 162 10.52 20.17 -13.20
C LEU A 162 10.06 19.16 -12.12
N TYR A 163 10.86 18.96 -11.07
CA TYR A 163 10.50 18.07 -9.96
C TYR A 163 9.16 18.50 -9.33
N VAL A 164 9.02 19.79 -8.99
CA VAL A 164 7.80 20.36 -8.40
C VAL A 164 6.61 20.27 -9.35
N GLY A 165 6.82 20.54 -10.65
CA GLY A 165 5.77 20.44 -11.66
C GLY A 165 5.20 19.03 -11.79
N LEU A 166 6.05 18.00 -11.63
CA LEU A 166 5.62 16.61 -11.64
C LEU A 166 4.91 16.16 -10.36
N LEU A 167 4.85 17.00 -9.32
CA LEU A 167 4.00 16.77 -8.14
C LEU A 167 2.55 17.21 -8.36
N ILE A 168 2.29 18.11 -9.33
CA ILE A 168 0.95 18.65 -9.61
C ILE A 168 -0.07 17.53 -9.84
N PRO A 169 0.20 16.50 -10.66
CA PRO A 169 -0.78 15.45 -10.87
C PRO A 169 -1.14 14.70 -9.59
N PHE A 170 -0.18 14.47 -8.67
CA PHE A 170 -0.45 13.82 -7.39
C PHE A 170 -1.35 14.65 -6.49
N LEU A 171 -1.10 15.97 -6.43
CA LEU A 171 -1.97 16.91 -5.71
C LEU A 171 -3.37 16.95 -6.32
N ALA A 172 -3.46 17.02 -7.65
CA ALA A 172 -4.73 17.11 -8.37
C ALA A 172 -5.61 15.86 -8.21
N THR A 173 -5.01 14.67 -8.09
CA THR A 173 -5.74 13.41 -7.91
C THR A 173 -5.80 12.93 -6.47
N ASN A 174 -5.28 13.72 -5.52
CA ASN A 174 -5.10 13.32 -4.11
C ASN A 174 -4.33 11.99 -3.96
N ALA A 175 -3.38 11.73 -4.87
CA ALA A 175 -2.50 10.56 -4.82
C ALA A 175 -1.22 10.88 -4.05
N LEU A 176 -1.35 11.38 -2.82
CA LEU A 176 -0.24 11.92 -2.01
C LEU A 176 0.65 10.81 -1.43
N THR A 177 0.05 9.67 -1.10
CA THR A 177 0.74 8.47 -0.63
C THR A 177 0.29 7.28 -1.46
N HIS A 178 1.14 6.28 -1.59
CA HIS A 178 0.88 5.04 -2.32
C HIS A 178 1.75 3.93 -1.76
N GLY A 179 1.27 2.71 -1.79
CA GLY A 179 2.00 1.56 -1.28
C GLY A 179 1.01 0.52 -0.80
N TRP A 180 1.51 -0.68 -0.52
CA TRP A 180 0.63 -1.77 -0.16
C TRP A 180 0.31 -1.69 1.33
N LEU A 181 -0.74 -0.93 1.67
CA LEU A 181 -1.53 -1.18 2.87
C LEU A 181 -2.13 -2.62 2.86
N GLY A 182 -2.10 -3.28 1.70
CA GLY A 182 -2.53 -4.66 1.43
C GLY A 182 -2.33 -5.60 2.61
N PRO A 183 -1.11 -5.88 3.09
CA PRO A 183 -0.90 -6.87 4.14
C PRO A 183 -1.53 -6.49 5.49
N ARG A 184 -1.57 -5.20 5.85
CA ARG A 184 -2.16 -4.75 7.13
C ARG A 184 -3.67 -4.68 7.08
N ILE A 185 -4.21 -4.17 5.98
CA ILE A 185 -5.66 -4.19 5.74
C ILE A 185 -6.11 -5.65 5.62
N HIS A 186 -5.31 -6.51 4.98
CA HIS A 186 -5.57 -7.94 4.90
C HIS A 186 -5.56 -8.57 6.29
N GLN A 187 -4.55 -8.31 7.14
CA GLN A 187 -4.53 -8.74 8.54
C GLN A 187 -5.70 -8.19 9.36
N ALA A 188 -6.08 -6.93 9.17
CA ALA A 188 -7.25 -6.35 9.84
C ALA A 188 -8.54 -7.04 9.36
N CYS A 189 -8.62 -7.38 8.08
CA CYS A 189 -9.74 -8.07 7.48
C CYS A 189 -9.81 -9.54 7.95
N GLU A 190 -8.68 -10.23 8.06
CA GLU A 190 -8.55 -11.57 8.67
C GLU A 190 -8.94 -11.54 10.15
N ARG A 191 -8.44 -10.56 10.91
CA ARG A 191 -8.80 -10.37 12.33
C ARG A 191 -10.30 -10.14 12.51
N ASN A 192 -10.91 -9.28 11.69
CA ASN A 192 -12.37 -9.07 11.74
C ASN A 192 -13.12 -10.36 11.42
N LEU A 193 -12.69 -11.11 10.40
CA LEU A 193 -13.30 -12.40 10.05
C LEU A 193 -13.12 -13.45 11.16
N GLU A 194 -11.97 -13.46 11.84
CA GLU A 194 -11.71 -14.34 12.98
C GLU A 194 -12.63 -14.00 14.17
N LEU A 195 -12.75 -12.72 14.53
CA LEU A 195 -13.67 -12.25 15.57
C LEU A 195 -15.13 -12.58 15.23
N ILE A 196 -15.55 -12.37 13.98
CA ILE A 196 -16.88 -12.78 13.51
C ILE A 196 -17.03 -14.31 13.62
N GLY A 197 -15.98 -15.07 13.28
CA GLY A 197 -15.94 -16.52 13.44
C GLY A 197 -16.12 -16.98 14.87
N GLU A 198 -15.43 -16.34 15.83
CA GLU A 198 -15.62 -16.56 17.27
C GLU A 198 -17.07 -16.30 17.68
N GLY A 199 -17.66 -15.19 17.24
CA GLY A 199 -19.06 -14.87 17.48
C GLY A 199 -20.04 -15.89 16.88
N LEU A 200 -19.77 -16.39 15.67
CA LEU A 200 -20.56 -17.45 15.03
C LEU A 200 -20.49 -18.77 15.81
N VAL A 201 -19.31 -19.14 16.31
CA VAL A 201 -19.13 -20.32 17.16
C VAL A 201 -19.88 -20.15 18.49
N GLY A 202 -19.77 -18.99 19.13
CA GLY A 202 -20.51 -18.67 20.36
C GLY A 202 -22.02 -18.74 20.16
N TYR A 203 -22.53 -18.17 19.07
CA TYR A 203 -23.94 -18.27 18.68
C TYR A 203 -24.37 -19.73 18.51
N ALA A 204 -23.60 -20.53 17.76
CA ALA A 204 -23.94 -21.92 17.50
C ALA A 204 -23.96 -22.76 18.77
N ASN A 205 -22.99 -22.57 19.67
CA ASN A 205 -22.97 -23.25 20.97
C ASN A 205 -24.24 -22.94 21.80
N ALA A 206 -24.76 -21.70 21.73
CA ALA A 206 -25.99 -21.31 22.40
C ALA A 206 -27.28 -21.79 21.70
N HIS A 207 -27.21 -22.13 20.41
CA HIS A 207 -28.37 -22.47 19.56
C HIS A 207 -28.30 -23.90 19.01
N GLY A 208 -27.82 -24.84 19.82
CA GLY A 208 -27.86 -26.27 19.50
C GLY A 208 -26.99 -26.66 18.29
N GLY A 209 -25.83 -26.00 18.14
CA GLY A 209 -24.85 -26.26 17.09
C GLY A 209 -25.16 -25.59 15.75
N ASN A 210 -26.23 -24.79 15.62
CA ASN A 210 -26.66 -24.23 14.35
C ASN A 210 -26.17 -22.80 14.14
N LEU A 211 -25.75 -22.48 12.91
CA LEU A 211 -25.47 -21.12 12.47
C LEU A 211 -26.76 -20.29 12.35
N PRO A 212 -26.66 -18.94 12.33
CA PRO A 212 -27.83 -18.07 12.15
C PRO A 212 -28.63 -18.40 10.87
N GLN A 213 -29.96 -18.28 10.92
CA GLN A 213 -30.86 -18.47 9.76
C GLN A 213 -30.82 -17.29 8.75
N ALA A 214 -29.87 -16.38 8.90
CA ALA A 214 -29.75 -15.17 8.10
C ALA A 214 -29.31 -15.46 6.66
N THR A 215 -29.86 -14.72 5.70
CA THR A 215 -29.49 -14.82 4.27
C THR A 215 -28.53 -13.72 3.82
N ILE A 216 -28.35 -12.67 4.62
CA ILE A 216 -27.44 -11.55 4.34
C ILE A 216 -26.63 -11.18 5.59
N THR A 217 -25.46 -10.59 5.39
CA THR A 217 -24.55 -10.17 6.47
C THR A 217 -25.21 -9.20 7.45
N ALA A 218 -26.11 -8.34 6.98
CA ALA A 218 -26.82 -7.38 7.83
C ALA A 218 -27.67 -8.05 8.92
N ASP A 219 -28.15 -9.27 8.68
CA ASP A 219 -28.96 -10.03 9.64
C ASP A 219 -28.10 -10.97 10.51
N VAL A 220 -26.93 -11.39 9.99
CA VAL A 220 -25.97 -12.21 10.75
C VAL A 220 -25.39 -11.42 11.92
N MET A 221 -25.00 -10.17 11.67
CA MET A 221 -24.20 -9.40 12.62
C MET A 221 -24.91 -9.11 13.94
N PRO A 222 -26.18 -8.66 13.97
CA PRO A 222 -26.93 -8.51 15.21
C PRO A 222 -27.11 -9.82 15.99
N ALA A 223 -27.15 -10.96 15.30
CA ALA A 223 -27.31 -12.27 15.94
C ALA A 223 -26.00 -12.73 16.63
N VAL A 224 -24.84 -12.47 16.03
CA VAL A 224 -23.53 -12.90 16.56
C VAL A 224 -22.92 -11.89 17.53
N GLU A 225 -23.31 -10.61 17.45
CA GLU A 225 -22.75 -9.53 18.28
C GLU A 225 -22.77 -9.81 19.79
N PRO A 226 -23.85 -10.38 20.38
CA PRO A 226 -23.86 -10.73 21.80
C PRO A 226 -22.78 -11.73 22.23
N TYR A 227 -22.23 -12.49 21.28
CA TYR A 227 -21.23 -13.54 21.50
C TYR A 227 -19.80 -13.08 21.16
N LEU A 228 -19.62 -11.83 20.72
CA LEU A 228 -18.31 -11.24 20.51
C LEU A 228 -17.66 -10.84 21.83
N PRO A 229 -16.32 -10.80 21.90
CA PRO A 229 -15.62 -10.27 23.07
C PRO A 229 -15.97 -8.79 23.29
N ASP A 230 -15.96 -8.34 24.54
CA ASP A 230 -16.43 -7.01 24.97
C ASP A 230 -15.84 -5.84 24.18
N PHE A 231 -14.54 -5.90 23.86
CA PHE A 231 -13.86 -4.85 23.09
C PHE A 231 -14.33 -4.76 21.62
N ALA A 232 -15.02 -5.78 21.13
CA ALA A 232 -15.45 -5.93 19.75
C ALA A 232 -16.97 -5.72 19.59
N ARG A 233 -17.73 -5.72 20.69
CA ARG A 233 -19.17 -5.39 20.70
C ARG A 233 -19.39 -3.92 20.35
N GLY A 234 -20.37 -3.62 19.50
CA GLY A 234 -20.60 -2.29 18.96
C GLY A 234 -19.56 -1.81 17.93
N ALA A 235 -18.50 -2.57 17.68
CA ALA A 235 -17.56 -2.26 16.60
C ALA A 235 -18.16 -2.67 15.26
N GLU A 236 -17.91 -1.88 14.21
CA GLU A 236 -18.41 -2.17 12.86
C GLU A 236 -17.55 -3.22 12.13
N LEU A 237 -17.34 -4.36 12.78
CA LEU A 237 -16.56 -5.50 12.25
C LEU A 237 -17.10 -6.02 10.93
N TYR A 238 -18.38 -5.74 10.64
CA TYR A 238 -19.07 -6.18 9.43
C TYR A 238 -18.67 -5.39 8.18
N ILE A 239 -17.99 -4.25 8.33
CA ILE A 239 -17.43 -3.48 7.22
C ILE A 239 -16.03 -4.00 6.89
N CYS A 240 -15.80 -4.29 5.61
CA CYS A 240 -14.51 -4.74 5.14
C CYS A 240 -13.51 -3.56 5.08
N PRO A 241 -12.39 -3.60 5.82
CA PRO A 241 -11.40 -2.52 5.81
C PRO A 241 -10.80 -2.27 4.42
N VAL A 242 -10.72 -3.31 3.57
CA VAL A 242 -10.22 -3.20 2.19
C VAL A 242 -11.10 -2.30 1.35
N GLU A 243 -12.41 -2.53 1.40
CA GLU A 243 -13.35 -1.74 0.60
C GLU A 243 -13.54 -0.33 1.16
N GLU A 244 -13.46 -0.14 2.48
CA GLU A 244 -13.50 1.20 3.10
C GLU A 244 -12.32 2.08 2.64
N LEU A 245 -11.14 1.49 2.46
CA LEU A 245 -9.94 2.22 2.02
C LEU A 245 -9.82 2.33 0.50
N CYS A 246 -10.16 1.27 -0.24
CA CYS A 246 -10.01 1.25 -1.69
C CYS A 246 -11.21 1.87 -2.43
N ARG A 247 -12.39 1.94 -1.80
CA ARG A 247 -13.59 2.51 -2.41
C ARG A 247 -14.21 3.55 -1.49
N ARG A 248 -14.64 4.67 -2.07
CA ARG A 248 -15.36 5.75 -1.35
C ARG A 248 -16.71 5.32 -0.72
N LYS A 249 -17.11 4.04 -0.90
CA LYS A 249 -18.31 3.45 -0.31
C LYS A 249 -17.90 2.13 0.36
N PRO A 250 -17.83 2.08 1.70
CA PRO A 250 -17.53 0.84 2.41
C PRO A 250 -18.54 -0.24 2.03
N ARG A 251 -18.08 -1.49 1.90
CA ARG A 251 -18.91 -2.66 1.67
C ARG A 251 -18.75 -3.63 2.83
N THR A 252 -19.82 -4.37 3.09
CA THR A 252 -19.81 -5.41 4.10
C THR A 252 -19.19 -6.69 3.56
N TYR A 253 -18.75 -7.56 4.47
CA TYR A 253 -18.41 -8.93 4.11
C TYR A 253 -19.59 -9.63 3.42
N ILE A 254 -19.29 -10.60 2.55
CA ILE A 254 -20.30 -11.39 1.86
C ILE A 254 -20.52 -12.68 2.64
N TRP A 255 -21.65 -12.76 3.34
CA TRP A 255 -22.16 -13.99 3.94
C TRP A 255 -22.60 -14.99 2.87
N ASN A 256 -22.24 -16.26 3.04
CA ASN A 256 -22.72 -17.32 2.17
C ASN A 256 -24.01 -17.94 2.73
N ALA A 257 -25.14 -17.54 2.16
CA ALA A 257 -26.48 -17.95 2.59
C ALA A 257 -26.72 -19.48 2.58
N SER A 258 -25.90 -20.28 1.89
CA SER A 258 -25.99 -21.74 1.99
C SER A 258 -25.70 -22.28 3.39
N PHE A 259 -25.02 -21.49 4.24
CA PHE A 259 -24.73 -21.83 5.63
C PHE A 259 -25.83 -21.37 6.60
N ALA A 260 -26.91 -20.75 6.11
CA ALA A 260 -28.03 -20.33 6.96
C ALA A 260 -28.64 -21.55 7.67
N GLY A 261 -28.65 -21.51 9.01
CA GLY A 261 -29.18 -22.62 9.82
C GLY A 261 -28.37 -23.91 9.78
N ALA A 262 -27.21 -23.92 9.12
CA ALA A 262 -26.40 -25.13 9.00
C ALA A 262 -25.78 -25.51 10.34
N SER A 263 -25.69 -26.82 10.61
CA SER A 263 -25.01 -27.34 11.80
C SER A 263 -23.49 -27.22 11.65
N LEU A 264 -22.82 -26.79 12.72
CA LEU A 264 -21.37 -26.80 12.92
C LEU A 264 -20.87 -28.10 13.57
N ASP A 265 -21.66 -29.18 13.54
CA ASP A 265 -21.18 -30.47 14.04
C ASP A 265 -20.32 -31.16 12.99
N GLU A 266 -19.18 -31.71 13.41
CA GLU A 266 -18.16 -32.32 12.52
C GLU A 266 -18.70 -33.48 11.68
N ASN A 267 -19.83 -34.08 12.09
CA ASN A 267 -20.51 -35.17 11.38
C ASN A 267 -21.53 -34.68 10.33
N ALA A 268 -21.83 -33.38 10.28
CA ALA A 268 -22.75 -32.82 9.30
C ALA A 268 -22.06 -32.70 7.93
N LYS A 269 -22.75 -33.13 6.86
CA LYS A 269 -22.27 -32.87 5.51
C LYS A 269 -22.20 -31.35 5.30
N PRO A 270 -21.06 -30.77 4.87
CA PRO A 270 -20.96 -29.34 4.66
C PRO A 270 -21.98 -28.91 3.60
N PRO A 271 -22.77 -27.87 3.86
CA PRO A 271 -23.91 -27.49 3.03
C PRO A 271 -23.51 -26.93 1.66
N SER A 272 -22.26 -26.48 1.46
CA SER A 272 -21.75 -26.05 0.16
C SER A 272 -20.23 -26.10 0.05
N THR A 273 -19.74 -26.04 -1.19
CA THR A 273 -18.34 -25.76 -1.51
C THR A 273 -18.11 -24.25 -1.49
N GLY A 274 -17.37 -23.74 -0.50
CA GLY A 274 -16.97 -22.33 -0.46
C GLY A 274 -16.68 -21.80 0.94
N PRO A 275 -16.25 -20.53 1.05
CA PRO A 275 -16.12 -19.87 2.34
C PRO A 275 -17.49 -19.57 2.96
N VAL A 276 -17.55 -19.57 4.28
CA VAL A 276 -18.69 -19.15 5.10
C VAL A 276 -18.93 -17.64 4.93
N MET A 277 -17.84 -16.87 4.97
CA MET A 277 -17.86 -15.43 4.75
C MET A 277 -16.61 -15.02 3.96
N LYS A 278 -16.74 -14.06 3.04
CA LYS A 278 -15.60 -13.59 2.25
C LYS A 278 -15.55 -12.07 2.13
N CYS A 279 -14.32 -11.58 1.98
CA CYS A 279 -14.08 -10.20 1.61
C CYS A 279 -14.72 -9.89 0.24
N PRO A 280 -15.45 -8.76 0.09
CA PRO A 280 -16.04 -8.33 -1.19
C PRO A 280 -15.01 -7.88 -2.24
N ALA A 281 -13.79 -7.55 -1.82
CA ALA A 281 -12.71 -7.14 -2.70
C ALA A 281 -12.01 -8.38 -3.28
N ASP A 282 -12.40 -8.78 -4.49
CA ASP A 282 -11.65 -9.75 -5.30
C ASP A 282 -10.70 -8.98 -6.23
N HIS A 283 -9.42 -8.95 -5.87
CA HIS A 283 -8.40 -8.17 -6.57
C HIS A 283 -7.51 -9.02 -7.50
N GLY A 284 -7.88 -10.28 -7.78
CA GLY A 284 -7.26 -11.14 -8.79
C GLY A 284 -5.85 -11.66 -8.45
N ASP A 285 -4.95 -10.78 -8.00
CA ASP A 285 -3.53 -11.08 -7.76
C ASP A 285 -3.25 -11.53 -6.31
N VAL A 286 -4.18 -11.26 -5.38
CA VAL A 286 -4.08 -11.67 -3.96
C VAL A 286 -5.35 -12.39 -3.56
N PRO A 287 -5.26 -13.58 -2.92
CA PRO A 287 -6.42 -14.23 -2.36
C PRO A 287 -7.12 -13.27 -1.39
N ALA A 288 -8.40 -13.01 -1.62
CA ALA A 288 -9.17 -12.18 -0.71
C ALA A 288 -9.32 -12.90 0.66
N PRO A 289 -9.22 -12.18 1.80
CA PRO A 289 -9.51 -12.76 3.11
C PRO A 289 -10.87 -13.44 3.12
N LYS A 290 -10.93 -14.62 3.73
CA LYS A 290 -12.14 -15.43 3.80
C LYS A 290 -12.14 -16.27 5.08
N LEU A 291 -13.33 -16.49 5.61
CA LEU A 291 -13.61 -17.40 6.71
C LEU A 291 -14.20 -18.68 6.12
N ASN A 292 -13.53 -19.80 6.32
CA ASN A 292 -13.96 -21.11 5.85
C ASN A 292 -14.56 -21.92 7.01
N LEU A 293 -15.26 -23.00 6.68
CA LEU A 293 -15.84 -23.89 7.70
C LEU A 293 -14.75 -24.52 8.59
N ALA A 294 -13.59 -24.84 8.02
CA ALA A 294 -12.44 -25.36 8.77
C ALA A 294 -11.95 -24.37 9.85
N ASP A 295 -12.03 -23.06 9.59
CA ASP A 295 -11.64 -22.03 10.54
C ASP A 295 -12.61 -22.01 11.73
N LEU A 296 -13.92 -22.19 11.48
CA LEU A 296 -14.91 -22.30 12.55
C LEU A 296 -14.71 -23.54 13.43
N PHE A 297 -14.37 -24.69 12.84
CA PHE A 297 -14.04 -25.90 13.60
C PHE A 297 -12.80 -25.68 14.48
N ARG A 298 -11.75 -25.08 13.93
CA ARG A 298 -10.55 -24.71 14.69
C ARG A 298 -10.90 -23.83 15.89
N LEU A 299 -11.65 -22.75 15.66
CA LEU A 299 -12.06 -21.82 16.72
C LEU A 299 -12.91 -22.50 17.80
N ARG A 300 -13.80 -23.43 17.42
CA ARG A 300 -14.61 -24.22 18.36
C ARG A 300 -13.75 -25.14 19.24
N GLN A 301 -12.76 -25.81 18.64
CA GLN A 301 -11.81 -26.66 19.38
C GLN A 301 -10.95 -25.82 20.34
N GLU A 302 -10.45 -24.67 19.89
CA GLU A 302 -9.69 -23.74 20.71
C GLU A 302 -10.51 -23.23 21.92
N ALA A 303 -11.77 -22.86 21.70
CA ALA A 303 -12.69 -22.44 22.77
C ALA A 303 -12.96 -23.57 23.78
N SER A 304 -13.05 -24.82 23.33
CA SER A 304 -13.28 -25.99 24.20
C SER A 304 -12.04 -26.39 25.03
N SER A 305 -10.85 -26.00 24.57
CA SER A 305 -9.58 -26.30 25.22
C SER A 305 -9.17 -25.31 26.30
N LYS A 306 -9.78 -24.12 26.32
CA LYS A 306 -9.55 -23.12 27.38
C LYS A 306 -10.35 -23.51 28.63
N PRO A 307 -9.73 -23.59 29.81
CA PRO A 307 -10.46 -23.82 31.05
C PRO A 307 -11.48 -22.70 31.26
N ALA A 308 -12.68 -23.04 31.74
CA ALA A 308 -13.66 -22.04 32.13
C ALA A 308 -13.11 -21.26 33.33
N ASP A 309 -12.83 -19.97 33.14
CA ASP A 309 -12.46 -19.02 34.18
C ASP A 309 -13.62 -18.76 35.16
#